data_AF-A0A1A2T262-F1
#
_entry.id   AF-A0A1A2T262-F1
#
_cell.length_a   1.000
_cell.length_b   1.000
_cell.length_c   1.000
_cell.angle_alpha   90.00
_cell.angle_beta   90.00
_cell.angle_gamma   90.00
#
_symmetry.space_group_name_H-M   'P 1'
#
loop_
_entity.id
_entity.type
_entity.pdbx_description
1 polymer ?
#
loop_
_entity_poly.entity_id
_entity_poly.type
_entity_poly.pdbx_seq_one_letter_code
_entity_poly.pdbx_strand_id
1 'polypeptide(L)' 'MITKIQTNGTDVIIAGRRNGGYSIEQGTSHILLTATEAAELADALTNILQPRISTPAKARIMCYPAQ' A
#
# COMPACT_ATOMS: atom_id res chain seq x y z
N MET A 1 -12.80 -10.99 -12.80
CA MET A 1 -13.07 -9.61 -12.36
C MET A 1 -11.92 -8.73 -12.83
N ILE A 2 -12.21 -7.54 -13.36
CA ILE A 2 -11.21 -6.55 -13.77
C ILE A 2 -11.52 -5.27 -13.00
N THR A 3 -10.53 -4.73 -12.31
CA THR A 3 -10.60 -3.46 -11.60
C THR A 3 -9.71 -2.46 -12.30
N LYS A 4 -10.21 -1.25 -12.52
CA LYS A 4 -9.46 -0.17 -13.16
C LYS A 4 -9.29 0.99 -12.18
N ILE A 5 -8.05 1.43 -11.98
CA ILE A 5 -7.70 2.58 -11.15
C ILE A 5 -7.25 3.69 -12.09
N GLN A 6 -7.99 4.81 -12.09
CA GLN A 6 -7.66 5.96 -12.92
C GLN A 6 -6.53 6.77 -12.29
N THR A 7 -5.52 7.11 -13.09
CA THR A 7 -4.40 7.97 -12.66
C THR A 7 -4.11 9.05 -13.70
N ASN A 8 -3.37 10.09 -13.31
CA ASN A 8 -2.94 11.14 -14.25
C ASN A 8 -1.81 10.62 -15.15
N GLY A 9 -2.19 9.89 -16.20
CA GLY A 9 -1.26 9.41 -17.23
C GLY A 9 -1.71 8.07 -17.80
N THR A 10 -1.51 6.99 -17.05
CA THR A 10 -1.88 5.64 -17.49
C THR A 10 -2.61 4.90 -16.39
N ASP A 11 -3.80 4.43 -16.72
CA ASP A 11 -4.64 3.67 -15.81
C ASP A 11 -3.94 2.39 -15.36
N VAL A 12 -4.13 2.03 -14.09
CA VAL A 12 -3.68 0.74 -13.56
C VAL A 12 -4.83 -0.25 -13.71
N ILE A 13 -4.54 -1.39 -14.32
CA ILE A 13 -5.51 -2.48 -14.54
C ILE A 13 -5.13 -3.64 -13.63
N ILE A 14 -6.10 -4.14 -12.86
CA ILE A 14 -5.94 -5.33 -12.03
C ILE A 14 -6.89 -6.39 -12.57
N ALA A 15 -6.37 -7.53 -13.01
CA ALA A 15 -7.16 -8.59 -13.61
C ALA A 15 -6.86 -9.95 -13.00
N GLY A 16 -7.89 -10.77 -12.79
CA GLY A 16 -7.73 -12.18 -12.46
C GLY A 16 -7.24 -12.98 -13.67
N ARG A 17 -6.30 -13.90 -13.45
CA ARG A 17 -5.74 -14.79 -14.46
C ARG A 17 -6.39 -16.17 -14.40
N ARG A 18 -6.46 -16.87 -15.54
CA ARG A 18 -7.10 -18.20 -15.63
C ARG A 18 -6.45 -19.28 -14.74
N ASN A 19 -5.19 -19.11 -14.38
CA ASN A 19 -4.46 -20.02 -13.49
C ASN A 19 -4.62 -19.70 -11.99
N GLY A 20 -5.53 -18.81 -11.61
CA GLY A 20 -5.81 -18.49 -10.20
C GLY A 20 -4.90 -17.41 -9.59
N GLY A 21 -4.13 -16.69 -10.41
CA GLY A 21 -3.34 -15.51 -10.00
C GLY A 21 -3.95 -14.18 -10.43
N TYR A 22 -3.19 -13.11 -10.28
CA TYR A 22 -3.57 -11.75 -10.66
C TYR A 22 -2.49 -11.11 -11.54
N SER A 23 -2.88 -10.23 -12.45
CA SER A 23 -1.98 -9.28 -13.10
C SER A 23 -2.31 -7.86 -12.64
N ILE A 24 -1.27 -7.07 -12.38
CA ILE A 24 -1.35 -5.62 -12.18
C ILE A 24 -0.56 -4.98 -13.30
N GLU A 25 -1.21 -4.18 -14.14
CA GLU A 25 -0.66 -3.65 -15.39
C GLU A 25 -0.74 -2.13 -15.39
N GLN A 26 0.36 -1.48 -15.80
CA GLN A 26 0.40 -0.05 -16.04
C GLN A 26 1.33 0.24 -17.23
N GLY A 27 0.75 0.72 -18.33
CA GLY A 27 1.49 0.92 -19.58
C GLY A 27 2.02 -0.40 -20.12
N THR A 28 3.33 -0.49 -20.35
CA THR A 28 4.01 -1.71 -20.81
C THR A 28 4.49 -2.61 -19.66
N SER A 29 4.41 -2.14 -18.43
CA SER A 29 4.89 -2.84 -17.25
C SER A 29 3.76 -3.65 -16.62
N HIS A 30 4.08 -4.84 -16.13
CA HIS A 30 3.13 -5.66 -15.40
C HIS A 30 3.80 -6.48 -14.31
N ILE A 31 3.02 -6.77 -13.26
CA ILE A 31 3.38 -7.66 -12.17
C ILE A 31 2.43 -8.84 -12.20
N LEU A 32 2.98 -10.05 -12.18
CA LEU A 32 2.22 -11.29 -12.07
C LEU A 32 2.30 -11.78 -10.65
N LEU A 33 1.14 -11.98 -10.04
CA LEU A 33 1.01 -12.45 -8.66
C LEU A 33 0.28 -13.79 -8.64
N THR A 34 0.70 -14.68 -7.77
CA THR A 34 -0.10 -15.80 -7.28
C THR A 34 -1.22 -15.29 -6.36
N ALA A 35 -2.16 -16.16 -6.01
CA ALA A 35 -3.19 -15.81 -5.03
C ALA A 35 -2.59 -15.43 -3.67
N THR A 36 -1.53 -16.11 -3.24
CA THR A 36 -0.84 -15.85 -1.96
C THR A 36 -0.16 -14.49 -1.98
N GLU A 37 0.64 -14.18 -3.00
CA GLU A 37 1.33 -12.88 -3.10
C GLU A 37 0.33 -11.71 -3.22
N ALA A 38 -0.81 -11.94 -3.89
CA ALA A 38 -1.86 -10.93 -3.95
C ALA A 38 -2.51 -10.66 -2.58
N ALA A 39 -2.67 -11.70 -1.74
CA ALA A 39 -3.16 -11.54 -0.37
C ALA A 39 -2.13 -10.79 0.51
N GLU A 40 -0.84 -11.14 0.39
CA GLU A 40 0.25 -10.44 1.09
C GLU A 40 0.35 -8.96 0.68
N LEU A 41 0.20 -8.66 -0.63
CA LEU A 41 0.18 -7.30 -1.13
C LEU A 41 -1.02 -6.51 -0.58
N ALA A 42 -2.20 -7.12 -0.52
CA ALA A 42 -3.40 -6.49 0.04
C ALA A 42 -3.23 -6.17 1.53
N ASP A 43 -2.61 -7.07 2.30
CA ASP A 43 -2.30 -6.84 3.71
C ASP A 43 -1.28 -5.71 3.89
N ALA A 44 -0.20 -5.71 3.11
CA ALA A 44 0.80 -4.65 3.13
C ALA A 44 0.20 -3.27 2.82
N LEU A 45 -0.67 -3.18 1.81
CA LEU A 45 -1.40 -1.94 1.49
C LEU A 45 -2.31 -1.51 2.64
N THR A 46 -3.02 -2.45 3.24
CA THR A 46 -3.89 -2.18 4.40
C THR A 46 -3.09 -1.62 5.57
N ASN A 47 -1.94 -2.22 5.87
CA ASN A 47 -1.03 -1.77 6.92
C ASN A 47 -0.48 -0.36 6.67
N ILE A 48 -0.13 -0.01 5.43
CA ILE A 48 0.34 1.33 5.06
C ILE A 48 -0.77 2.38 5.24
N LEU A 49 -2.00 2.03 4.93
CA LEU A 49 -3.16 2.92 5.02
C LEU A 49 -3.66 3.14 6.45
N GLN A 50 -3.18 2.37 7.43
CA GLN A 50 -3.57 2.59 8.82
C GLN A 50 -3.12 3.99 9.29
N PRO A 51 -4.01 4.76 9.97
CA PRO A 51 -3.64 6.04 10.54
C PRO A 51 -2.47 5.84 11.49
N ARG A 52 -1.29 6.41 11.17
CA ARG A 52 -0.20 6.46 12.12
C ARG A 52 -0.64 7.39 13.24
N ILE A 53 -1.06 6.82 14.36
CA ILE A 53 -1.25 7.59 15.59
C ILE A 53 0.15 8.05 15.99
N SER A 54 0.54 9.25 15.56
CA SER A 54 1.61 9.97 16.24
C SER A 54 1.00 10.37 17.59
N THR A 55 1.06 9.48 18.57
CA THR A 55 0.98 9.96 19.94
C THR A 55 2.10 10.99 20.05
N PRO A 56 1.81 12.25 20.40
CA PRO A 56 2.87 13.15 20.77
C PRO A 56 3.61 12.42 21.89
N ALA A 57 4.85 12.00 21.63
CA ALA A 57 5.74 11.63 22.70
C ALA A 57 5.61 12.77 23.70
N LYS A 58 5.26 12.47 24.96
CA LYS A 58 5.09 13.45 26.03
C LYS A 58 6.43 14.19 26.17
N ALA A 59 6.64 15.21 25.34
CA ALA A 59 7.80 16.08 25.37
C ALA A 59 7.62 16.91 26.63
N ARG A 60 8.17 16.41 27.73
CA ARG A 60 8.30 17.19 28.95
C ARG A 60 9.48 18.11 28.73
N ILE A 61 9.23 19.41 28.70
CA ILE A 61 10.29 20.42 28.80
C ILE A 61 10.94 20.22 30.16
N MET A 62 12.15 19.66 30.18
CA MET A 62 12.98 19.56 31.36
C MET A 62 13.68 20.92 31.54
N CYS A 63 13.18 21.74 32.46
CA CYS A 63 13.91 22.95 32.87
C CYS A 63 15.04 22.52 33.83
N TYR A 64 16.28 22.77 33.44
CA TYR A 64 17.42 22.64 34.36
C TYR A 64 17.43 23.83 35.33
N PRO A 65 17.67 23.62 36.64
CA PRO A 65 17.85 24.73 37.56
C PRO A 65 19.08 25.55 37.17
N ALA A 66 18.94 26.88 37.21
CA ALA A 66 20.06 27.79 37.02
C ALA A 66 21.11 27.55 38.12
N GLN A 67 22.37 27.43 37.71
CA GLN A 67 23.53 27.27 38.61
C GLN A 67 23.74 28.50 39.48
#